data_AF-A0A4Y2WEM0-F1
#
_entry.id   AF-A0A4Y2WEM0-F1
#
_cell.length_a   1.000
_cell.length_b   1.000
_cell.length_c   1.000
_cell.angle_alpha   90.00
_cell.angle_beta   90.00
_cell.angle_gamma   90.00
#
_symmetry.space_group_name_H-M   'P 1'
#
loop_
_entity.id
_entity.type
_entity.pdbx_description
1 polymer ?
#
loop_
_entity_poly.entity_id
_entity_poly.type
_entity_poly.pdbx_seq_one_letter_code
_entity_poly.pdbx_strand_id
1 'polypeptide(L)'
;MLENWLFPQLETDPYDFNFQQYGAPPLWRLDVPELLNNRIPQRWIGHTGTDDSVKHHWPPISPNLSVCDFFLWEFINDYVYVSPLPETLSELKTRRRAAVYADMLQKVWNIFDLRNIILEHDALTPSIERWRY
;
A
#
# COMPACT_ATOMS: atom_id res chain seq x y z
N MET A 1 3.21 -5.32 -14.72
CA MET A 1 2.45 -5.63 -13.49
C MET A 1 1.13 -4.87 -13.50
N LEU A 2 1.13 -3.53 -13.61
CA LEU A 2 -0.11 -2.74 -13.69
C LEU A 2 -1.02 -3.16 -14.87
N GLU A 3 -0.50 -3.13 -16.11
CA GLU A 3 -1.31 -3.45 -17.29
C GLU A 3 -1.69 -4.92 -17.42
N ASN A 4 -0.75 -5.83 -17.12
CA ASN A 4 -0.95 -7.26 -17.39
C ASN A 4 -1.62 -8.02 -16.24
N TRP A 5 -1.74 -7.42 -15.06
CA TRP A 5 -2.25 -8.12 -13.87
C TRP A 5 -3.25 -7.29 -13.08
N LEU A 6 -2.95 -6.03 -12.76
CA LEU A 6 -3.85 -5.20 -11.95
C LEU A 6 -5.10 -4.78 -12.73
N PHE A 7 -4.94 -4.09 -13.88
CA PHE A 7 -6.08 -3.56 -14.61
C PHE A 7 -7.08 -4.61 -15.10
N PRO A 8 -6.66 -5.79 -15.59
CA PRO A 8 -7.61 -6.85 -15.95
C PRO A 8 -8.48 -7.31 -14.76
N GLN A 9 -7.95 -7.27 -13.53
CA GLN A 9 -8.73 -7.61 -12.33
C GLN A 9 -9.73 -6.51 -11.96
N LEU A 10 -9.34 -5.24 -12.11
CA LEU A 10 -10.23 -4.11 -11.85
C LEU A 10 -11.39 -4.03 -12.86
N GLU A 11 -11.21 -4.54 -14.07
CA GLU A 11 -12.29 -4.66 -15.06
C GLU A 11 -13.34 -5.71 -14.66
N THR A 12 -12.94 -6.75 -13.93
CA THR A 12 -13.83 -7.81 -13.44
C THR A 12 -14.48 -7.50 -12.09
N ASP A 13 -13.86 -6.62 -11.30
CA ASP A 13 -14.35 -6.22 -9.98
C ASP A 13 -14.23 -4.70 -9.79
N PRO A 14 -15.26 -3.92 -10.21
CA PRO A 14 -15.19 -2.47 -10.24
C PRO A 14 -15.59 -1.80 -8.91
N TYR A 15 -15.71 -2.53 -7.78
CA TYR A 15 -16.11 -1.96 -6.49
C TYR A 15 -15.19 -0.82 -6.01
N ASP A 16 -15.59 -0.13 -4.93
CA ASP A 16 -14.85 0.99 -4.33
C ASP A 16 -13.49 0.52 -3.79
N PHE A 17 -12.42 0.87 -4.49
CA PHE A 17 -11.04 0.57 -4.11
C PHE A 17 -10.18 1.83 -4.11
N ASN A 18 -9.12 1.81 -3.30
CA ASN A 18 -8.07 2.82 -3.32
C ASN A 18 -6.73 2.13 -3.58
N PHE A 19 -6.07 2.50 -4.67
CA PHE A 19 -4.75 1.98 -5.01
C PHE A 19 -3.65 2.84 -4.37
N GLN A 20 -2.75 2.26 -3.60
CA GLN A 20 -1.62 2.98 -2.99
C GLN A 20 -0.31 2.45 -3.57
N GLN A 21 0.55 3.36 -4.05
CA GLN A 21 1.89 3.00 -4.51
C GLN A 21 2.96 3.72 -3.68
N TYR A 22 3.91 2.96 -3.13
CA TYR A 22 5.06 3.53 -2.43
C TYR A 22 6.02 4.20 -3.41
N GLY A 23 6.48 5.38 -3.04
CA GLY A 23 7.43 6.15 -3.81
C GLY A 23 8.85 6.02 -3.26
N ALA A 24 9.58 5.02 -3.72
CA ALA A 24 11.01 4.89 -3.42
C ALA A 24 11.84 5.71 -4.45
N PRO A 25 12.79 6.56 -4.00
CA PRO A 25 13.66 7.42 -4.82
C PRO A 25 14.24 6.90 -6.13
N PRO A 26 14.72 5.65 -6.24
CA PRO A 26 15.37 5.22 -7.48
C PRO A 26 14.44 4.59 -8.52
N LEU A 27 13.14 4.43 -8.25
CA LEU A 27 12.19 3.71 -9.12
C LEU A 27 11.11 4.61 -9.77
N TRP A 28 11.18 5.92 -9.57
CA TRP A 28 10.21 6.86 -10.14
C TRP A 28 10.48 7.16 -11.61
N ARG A 29 9.77 6.46 -12.49
CA ARG A 29 9.52 6.91 -13.87
C ARG A 29 8.19 7.67 -13.92
N LEU A 30 8.14 8.74 -14.71
CA LEU A 30 6.96 9.60 -14.89
C LEU A 30 5.79 8.91 -15.60
N ASP A 31 6.04 7.76 -16.24
CA ASP A 31 5.06 6.95 -16.97
C ASP A 31 4.00 6.32 -16.05
N VAL A 32 4.36 5.95 -14.81
CA VAL A 32 3.44 5.28 -13.89
C VAL A 32 2.34 6.22 -13.35
N PRO A 33 2.65 7.42 -12.82
CA PRO A 33 1.61 8.37 -12.41
C PRO A 33 0.65 8.75 -13.54
N GLU A 34 1.17 8.97 -14.75
CA GLU A 34 0.36 9.31 -15.93
C GLU A 34 -0.60 8.16 -16.27
N LEU A 35 -0.10 6.92 -16.30
CA LEU A 35 -0.92 5.73 -16.54
C LEU A 35 -2.02 5.55 -15.48
N LEU A 36 -1.70 5.78 -14.20
CA LEU A 36 -2.67 5.67 -13.11
C LEU A 36 -3.72 6.78 -13.15
N ASN A 37 -3.32 8.02 -13.46
CA ASN A 37 -4.24 9.13 -13.68
C ASN A 37 -5.22 8.85 -14.83
N ASN A 38 -4.75 8.20 -15.90
CA ASN A 38 -5.58 7.87 -17.06
C ASN A 38 -6.52 6.69 -16.80
N ARG A 39 -6.09 5.67 -16.06
CA ARG A 39 -6.87 4.42 -15.88
C ARG A 39 -7.74 4.39 -14.63
N ILE A 40 -7.30 5.00 -13.54
CA ILE A 40 -8.01 5.00 -12.24
C ILE A 40 -7.98 6.39 -11.58
N PRO A 41 -8.47 7.44 -12.28
CA PRO A 41 -8.44 8.80 -11.76
C PRO A 41 -9.15 8.88 -10.41
N GLN A 42 -8.60 9.67 -9.47
CA GLN A 42 -9.17 9.87 -8.13
C GLN A 42 -9.33 8.60 -7.27
N ARG A 43 -8.74 7.47 -7.69
CA ARG A 43 -8.76 6.19 -6.96
C ARG A 43 -7.37 5.68 -6.62
N TRP A 44 -6.36 6.56 -6.69
CA TRP A 44 -5.00 6.20 -6.30
C TRP A 44 -4.32 7.28 -5.45
N ILE A 45 -3.36 6.84 -4.63
CA ILE A 45 -2.58 7.63 -3.68
C ILE A 45 -1.09 7.45 -4.01
N GLY A 46 -0.36 8.56 -4.16
CA GLY A 46 1.07 8.56 -4.49
C GLY A 46 1.75 9.91 -4.29
N HIS A 47 3.04 9.98 -4.62
CA HIS A 47 3.93 11.10 -4.28
C HIS A 47 3.72 12.37 -5.12
N THR A 48 3.21 12.26 -6.37
CA THR A 48 3.00 13.42 -7.25
C THR A 48 1.79 13.21 -8.16
N GLY A 49 0.62 13.68 -7.73
CA GLY A 49 -0.42 14.10 -8.67
C GLY A 49 -0.15 15.54 -9.06
N THR A 50 -0.29 15.88 -10.33
CA THR A 50 -0.53 17.28 -10.70
C THR A 50 -1.91 17.64 -10.15
N ASP A 51 -1.90 18.33 -9.00
CA ASP A 51 -2.93 18.94 -8.13
C ASP A 51 -4.42 18.51 -8.15
N ASP A 52 -4.97 17.88 -9.20
CA ASP A 52 -6.41 17.63 -9.32
C ASP A 52 -6.79 16.18 -9.66
N SER A 53 -5.84 15.23 -9.75
CA SER A 53 -6.11 13.85 -10.18
C SER A 53 -5.83 12.76 -9.13
N VAL A 54 -5.12 13.11 -8.06
CA VAL A 54 -4.75 12.19 -6.97
C VAL A 54 -5.67 12.41 -5.79
N LYS A 55 -6.12 11.31 -5.18
CA LYS A 55 -7.09 11.35 -4.07
C LYS A 55 -6.54 12.06 -2.83
N HIS A 56 -5.25 11.87 -2.54
CA HIS A 56 -4.53 12.53 -1.43
C HIS A 56 -3.04 12.70 -1.75
N HIS A 57 -2.47 13.87 -1.47
CA HIS A 57 -1.02 14.09 -1.56
C HIS A 57 -0.30 13.34 -0.45
N TRP A 58 0.68 12.51 -0.81
CA TRP A 58 1.49 11.77 0.17
C TRP A 58 2.69 12.60 0.62
N PRO A 59 2.95 12.77 1.93
CA PRO A 59 4.12 13.52 2.38
C PRO A 59 5.42 12.79 2.00
N PRO A 60 6.49 13.53 1.67
CA PRO A 60 7.79 12.95 1.38
C PRO A 60 8.33 12.23 2.62
N ILE A 61 8.68 10.96 2.45
CA ILE A 61 9.34 10.11 3.48
C ILE A 61 8.43 9.86 4.69
N SER A 62 7.35 9.13 4.47
CA SER A 62 6.66 8.44 5.55
C SER A 62 6.78 6.92 5.39
N PRO A 63 7.96 6.34 5.72
CA PRO A 63 8.18 4.89 5.69
C PRO A 63 7.23 4.11 6.63
N ASN A 64 6.51 4.81 7.51
CA ASN A 64 5.54 4.23 8.43
C ASN A 64 4.11 4.13 7.87
N LEU A 65 3.82 4.68 6.68
CA LEU A 65 2.44 4.86 6.22
C LEU A 65 1.94 3.85 5.16
N SER A 66 2.80 3.05 4.53
CA SER A 66 2.31 1.87 3.81
C SER A 66 1.99 0.78 4.83
N VAL A 67 0.71 0.58 5.11
CA VAL A 67 0.25 -0.50 6.01
C VAL A 67 0.81 -1.86 5.56
N CYS A 68 1.00 -2.02 4.25
CA CYS A 68 1.66 -3.19 3.68
C CYS A 68 3.14 -3.34 4.08
N ASP A 69 3.94 -2.27 4.09
CA ASP A 69 5.38 -2.39 4.38
C ASP A 69 5.67 -2.45 5.89
N PHE A 70 4.81 -1.85 6.73
CA PHE A 70 4.96 -1.93 8.18
C PHE A 70 4.32 -3.22 8.72
N PHE A 71 3.00 -3.38 8.57
CA PHE A 71 2.27 -4.41 9.28
C PHE A 71 2.24 -5.75 8.51
N LEU A 72 1.86 -5.72 7.24
CA LEU A 72 1.73 -6.96 6.46
C LEU A 72 3.09 -7.63 6.24
N TRP A 73 4.12 -6.86 5.91
CA TRP A 73 5.46 -7.38 5.68
C TRP A 73 6.08 -7.98 6.95
N GLU A 74 5.99 -7.29 8.10
CA GLU A 74 6.46 -7.82 9.38
C GLU A 74 5.75 -9.12 9.73
N PHE A 75 4.42 -9.16 9.62
CA PHE A 75 3.64 -10.37 9.86
C PHE A 75 4.02 -11.52 8.92
N ILE A 76 4.20 -11.26 7.63
CA ILE A 76 4.62 -12.28 6.67
C ILE A 76 6.00 -12.81 7.05
N ASN A 77 6.94 -11.96 7.45
CA ASN A 77 8.27 -12.41 7.89
C ASN A 77 8.17 -13.30 9.12
N ASP A 78 7.42 -12.87 10.14
CA ASP A 78 7.22 -13.64 11.37
C ASP A 78 6.60 -15.01 11.09
N TYR A 79 5.64 -15.09 10.15
CA TYR A 79 5.00 -16.34 9.78
C TYR A 79 5.92 -17.25 8.93
N VAL A 80 6.64 -16.67 7.98
CA VAL A 80 7.46 -17.44 7.02
C VAL A 80 8.71 -18.01 7.69
N TYR A 81 9.35 -17.24 8.57
CA TYR A 81 10.62 -17.59 9.21
C TYR A 81 10.48 -18.25 10.59
N VAL A 82 9.33 -18.89 10.87
CA VAL A 82 9.17 -19.78 12.04
C VAL A 82 10.00 -21.06 11.86
N SER A 83 10.63 -21.52 12.95
CA SER A 83 11.39 -22.77 12.98
C SER A 83 10.49 -24.00 12.76
N PRO A 84 10.91 -25.00 11.96
CA PRO A 84 12.16 -25.04 11.21
C PRO A 84 12.12 -24.06 10.03
N LEU A 85 13.25 -23.39 9.76
CA LEU A 85 13.36 -22.45 8.65
C LEU A 85 13.10 -23.16 7.31
N PRO A 86 12.48 -22.47 6.32
CA PRO A 86 12.27 -23.07 5.01
C PRO A 86 13.62 -23.32 4.33
N GLU A 87 13.85 -24.55 3.88
CA GLU A 87 15.12 -24.96 3.25
C GLU A 87 15.05 -24.81 1.73
N THR A 88 13.84 -24.77 1.17
CA THR A 88 13.61 -24.69 -0.28
C THR A 88 12.82 -23.45 -0.68
N LEU A 89 13.05 -22.97 -1.91
CA LEU A 89 12.24 -21.90 -2.51
C LEU A 89 10.76 -22.28 -2.62
N SER A 90 10.47 -23.58 -2.77
CA SER A 90 9.10 -24.10 -2.81
C SER A 90 8.40 -23.93 -1.47
N GLU A 91 9.05 -24.30 -0.36
CA GLU A 91 8.55 -24.08 0.99
C GLU A 91 8.35 -22.60 1.29
N LEU A 92 9.31 -21.76 0.92
CA LEU A 92 9.20 -20.31 1.10
C LEU A 92 7.97 -19.74 0.38
N LYS A 93 7.75 -20.14 -0.88
CA LYS A 93 6.56 -19.72 -1.66
C LYS A 93 5.26 -20.22 -1.03
N THR A 94 5.24 -21.46 -0.55
CA THR A 94 4.07 -22.05 0.12
C THR A 94 3.75 -21.32 1.42
N ARG A 95 4.75 -21.09 2.28
CA ARG A 95 4.57 -20.34 3.54
C ARG A 95 4.12 -18.91 3.30
N ARG A 96 4.66 -18.22 2.30
CA ARG A 96 4.23 -16.86 1.94
C ARG A 96 2.76 -16.82 1.53
N ARG A 97 2.31 -17.81 0.73
CA ARG A 97 0.89 -17.91 0.34
C ARG A 97 -0.01 -18.22 1.53
N ALA A 98 0.44 -19.07 2.45
CA ALA A 98 -0.31 -19.41 3.66
C ALA A 98 -0.40 -18.25 4.67
N ALA A 99 0.60 -17.36 4.71
CA ALA A 99 0.60 -16.19 5.59
C ALA A 99 -0.50 -15.17 5.24
N VAL A 100 -0.95 -15.12 3.99
CA VAL A 100 -1.94 -14.15 3.52
C VAL A 100 -3.31 -14.82 3.43
N TYR A 101 -4.10 -14.68 4.50
CA TYR A 101 -5.48 -15.19 4.59
C TYR A 101 -6.47 -14.06 4.87
N ALA A 102 -7.76 -14.33 4.69
CA ALA A 102 -8.82 -13.31 4.72
C ALA A 102 -8.81 -12.43 5.97
N ASP A 103 -8.70 -13.01 7.18
CA ASP A 103 -8.70 -12.22 8.41
C ASP A 103 -7.48 -11.31 8.54
N MET A 104 -6.32 -11.73 7.99
CA MET A 104 -5.13 -10.89 7.96
C MET A 104 -5.34 -9.68 7.05
N LEU A 105 -5.95 -9.88 5.87
CA LEU A 105 -6.31 -8.79 4.97
C LEU A 105 -7.35 -7.84 5.60
N GLN A 106 -8.30 -8.37 6.37
CA GLN A 106 -9.26 -7.55 7.11
C GLN A 106 -8.59 -6.68 8.18
N LYS A 107 -7.58 -7.21 8.90
CA LYS A 107 -6.80 -6.43 9.86
C LYS A 107 -6.01 -5.31 9.17
N VAL A 108 -5.39 -5.61 8.03
CA VAL A 108 -4.70 -4.62 7.19
C VAL A 108 -5.66 -3.51 6.77
N TRP A 109 -6.85 -3.88 6.31
CA TRP A 109 -7.90 -2.92 5.93
C TRP A 109 -8.32 -2.03 7.09
N ASN A 110 -8.61 -2.60 8.26
CA ASN A 110 -9.02 -1.83 9.44
C ASN A 110 -7.93 -0.85 9.89
N ILE A 111 -6.64 -1.25 9.84
CA ILE A 111 -5.52 -0.37 10.16
C ILE A 111 -5.39 0.75 9.12
N PHE A 112 -5.64 0.46 7.84
CA PHE A 112 -5.65 1.45 6.78
C PHE A 112 -6.77 2.49 6.97
N ASP A 113 -7.99 2.05 7.26
CA ASP A 113 -9.13 2.94 7.51
C ASP A 113 -8.90 3.83 8.74
N LEU A 114 -8.43 3.25 9.86
CA LEU A 114 -8.08 4.02 11.05
C LEU A 114 -7.02 5.08 10.77
N ARG A 115 -6.03 4.77 9.93
CA ARG A 115 -4.96 5.70 9.58
C ARG A 115 -5.44 6.80 8.63
N ASN A 116 -6.32 6.50 7.69
CA ASN A 116 -6.93 7.54 6.84
C ASN A 116 -7.69 8.57 7.68
N ILE A 117 -8.45 8.12 8.69
CA ILE A 117 -9.14 9.01 9.63
C ILE A 117 -8.14 9.92 10.38
N ILE A 118 -7.00 9.36 10.82
CA ILE A 118 -5.96 10.15 11.51
C ILE A 118 -5.33 11.19 10.57
N LEU A 119 -5.04 10.82 9.32
CA LEU A 119 -4.48 11.75 8.34
C LEU A 119 -5.48 12.87 7.97
N GLU A 120 -6.76 12.55 7.84
CA GLU A 120 -7.82 13.55 7.63
C GLU A 120 -7.96 14.48 8.85
N HIS A 121 -7.90 13.94 10.07
CA HIS A 121 -7.92 14.73 11.30
C HIS A 121 -6.68 15.64 11.43
N ASP A 122 -5.48 15.11 11.17
CA ASP A 122 -4.22 15.87 11.24
C ASP A 122 -4.12 16.93 10.13
N ALA A 123 -4.70 16.69 8.96
CA ALA A 123 -4.82 17.70 7.90
C ALA A 123 -5.75 18.87 8.29
N LEU A 124 -6.73 18.61 9.18
CA LEU A 124 -7.64 19.63 9.71
C LEU A 124 -7.10 20.35 10.96
N THR A 125 -6.07 19.81 11.61
CA THR A 125 -5.37 20.46 12.74
C THR A 125 -3.84 20.43 12.55
N PRO A 126 -3.25 21.42 11.86
CA PRO A 126 -1.82 21.43 11.60
C PRO A 126 -1.04 21.83 12.87
N SER A 127 -0.73 20.86 13.73
CA SER A 127 0.28 21.05 14.79
C SER A 127 1.52 20.22 14.49
N ILE A 128 2.61 20.91 14.16
CA ILE A 128 3.82 20.41 13.49
C ILE A 128 4.70 19.46 14.33
N GLU A 129 4.37 19.08 15.57
CA GLU A 129 5.35 18.46 16.48
C GLU A 129 5.10 17.01 16.93
N ARG A 130 4.22 16.22 16.31
CA ARG A 130 3.83 14.92 16.91
C ARG A 130 4.58 13.66 16.45
N TRP A 131 5.40 13.72 15.41
CA TRP A 131 5.99 12.50 14.80
C TRP A 131 7.53 12.43 14.92
N ARG A 132 8.11 12.96 16.00
CA ARG A 132 9.51 12.73 16.39
C ARG A 132 9.58 11.79 17.60
N TYR A 133 9.53 10.49 17.36
CA TYR A 133 10.10 9.46 18.25
C TYR A 133 10.61 8.30 17.42
#